data_AF-A0A2D4NBA7-F1
#
_entry.id   AF-A0A2D4NBA7-F1
#
_cell.length_a   1.000
_cell.length_b   1.000
_cell.length_c   1.000
_cell.angle_alpha   90.00
_cell.angle_beta   90.00
_cell.angle_gamma   90.00
#
_symmetry.space_group_name_H-M   'P 1'
#
loop_
_entity.id
_entity.type
_entity.pdbx_description
1 polymer ?
#
loop_
_entity_poly.entity_id
_entity_poly.type
_entity_poly.pdbx_seq_one_letter_code
_entity_poly.pdbx_strand_id
1 'polypeptide(L)'
;PRVPPLPSFLLSRFQQIMHYHMQNGQYRKVVEVCELYGEQEACLWEQALGYFAHKEEDCKEYMAAVLARIETKNLMPPLLVVQTLAHNSTATLSVIKDYLISKLQRQSCQIEQDEQKIQKYREETKRIRQDIEELKTSPKIFQKTKCSICTSALELPSVHFLCGHSFHQHCFESYSESGSECPTCLPENRKVMDMIRAQEQKRDLHDQFQHQLKYSSDSFSVVADYFGRGVFNKLTLITDLPPSKSAAALDASLQRDLLVKTKRST
;
A
#
# COMPACT_ATOMS: atom_id res chain seq x y z
N PRO A 1 8.97 -11.58 26.19
CA PRO A 1 9.78 -10.39 26.56
C PRO A 1 9.03 -9.11 26.21
N ARG A 2 8.40 -8.52 27.22
CA ARG A 2 7.69 -7.24 27.16
C ARG A 2 8.73 -6.15 26.94
N VAL A 3 8.60 -5.35 25.89
CA VAL A 3 9.21 -4.01 25.89
C VAL A 3 8.36 -3.20 26.87
N PRO A 4 8.97 -2.53 27.87
CA PRO A 4 8.22 -1.88 28.93
C PRO A 4 7.34 -0.78 28.33
N PRO A 5 6.23 -0.40 29.00
CA PRO A 5 5.58 0.86 28.70
C PRO A 5 6.67 1.94 28.76
N LEU A 6 6.76 2.81 27.75
CA LEU A 6 7.46 4.09 27.90
C LEU A 6 7.01 4.65 29.26
N PRO A 7 7.94 4.93 30.18
CA PRO A 7 7.56 5.21 31.55
C PRO A 7 6.57 6.37 31.50
N SER A 8 5.37 6.16 32.02
CA SER A 8 4.32 7.17 32.18
C SER A 8 4.85 8.50 32.74
N PHE A 9 5.99 8.45 33.42
CA PHE A 9 6.81 9.57 33.88
C PHE A 9 7.37 10.49 32.77
N LEU A 10 7.72 10.00 31.58
CA LEU A 10 8.24 10.83 30.48
C LEU A 10 7.12 11.54 29.69
N LEU A 11 6.00 10.85 29.42
CA LEU A 11 4.78 11.50 28.91
C LEU A 11 4.35 12.64 29.85
N SER A 12 4.36 12.36 31.15
CA SER A 12 4.08 13.36 32.18
C SER A 12 5.07 14.53 32.13
N ARG A 13 6.35 14.29 31.84
CA ARG A 13 7.39 15.32 31.83
C ARG A 13 7.28 16.27 30.64
N PHE A 14 7.02 15.77 29.43
CA PHE A 14 6.83 16.64 28.26
C PHE A 14 5.55 17.47 28.38
N GLN A 15 4.47 16.85 28.89
CA GLN A 15 3.23 17.57 29.21
C GLN A 15 3.45 18.62 30.31
N GLN A 16 4.28 18.35 31.33
CA GLN A 16 4.63 19.33 32.36
C GLN A 16 5.44 20.51 31.81
N ILE A 17 6.40 20.27 30.91
CA ILE A 17 7.18 21.33 30.23
C ILE A 17 6.25 22.20 29.39
N MET A 18 5.36 21.55 28.62
CA MET A 18 4.35 22.26 27.85
C MET A 18 3.46 23.12 28.75
N HIS A 19 2.93 22.53 29.82
CA HIS A 19 2.05 23.22 30.76
C HIS A 19 2.76 24.40 31.45
N TYR A 20 4.05 24.28 31.78
CA TYR A 20 4.87 25.37 32.31
C TYR A 20 4.98 26.53 31.31
N HIS A 21 5.25 26.26 30.04
CA HIS A 21 5.32 27.32 29.02
C HIS A 21 3.95 27.94 28.72
N MET A 22 2.87 27.15 28.78
CA MET A 22 1.49 27.61 28.64
C MET A 22 1.05 28.52 29.81
N GLN A 23 1.41 28.16 31.05
CA GLN A 23 1.13 28.98 32.24
C GLN A 23 1.91 30.31 32.23
N ASN A 24 3.13 30.29 31.70
CA ASN A 24 3.99 31.49 31.59
C ASN A 24 3.74 32.33 30.33
N GLY A 25 2.75 31.99 29.50
CA GLY A 25 2.39 32.75 28.29
C GLY A 25 3.46 32.75 27.19
N GLN A 26 4.36 31.76 27.16
CA GLN A 26 5.47 31.71 26.22
C GLN A 26 5.08 31.03 24.90
N TYR A 27 4.27 31.70 24.07
CA TYR A 27 3.65 31.14 22.85
C TYR A 27 4.65 30.51 21.87
N ARG A 28 5.77 31.19 21.60
CA ARG A 28 6.82 30.67 20.69
C ARG A 28 7.39 29.34 21.19
N LYS A 29 7.65 29.22 22.49
CA LYS A 29 8.22 28.00 23.07
C LYS A 29 7.24 26.83 23.08
N VAL A 30 5.94 27.10 23.17
CA VAL A 30 4.91 26.05 23.04
C VAL A 30 4.98 25.41 21.65
N VAL A 31 5.13 26.22 20.60
CA VAL A 31 5.31 25.70 19.23
C VAL A 31 6.63 24.97 19.08
N GLU A 32 7.75 25.52 19.59
CA GLU A 32 9.06 24.85 19.56
C GLU A 32 9.04 23.48 20.27
N VAL A 33 8.37 23.38 21.43
CA VAL A 33 8.21 22.11 22.17
C VAL A 33 7.38 21.11 21.36
N CYS A 34 6.34 21.56 20.66
CA CYS A 34 5.58 20.71 19.73
C CYS A 34 6.43 20.27 18.53
N GLU A 35 7.30 21.13 18.00
CA GLU A 35 8.19 20.76 16.91
C GLU A 35 9.26 19.74 17.33
N LEU A 36 9.79 19.87 18.55
CA LEU A 36 10.83 18.99 19.09
C LEU A 36 10.30 17.61 19.51
N TYR A 37 9.13 17.57 20.15
CA TYR A 37 8.60 16.34 20.77
C TYR A 37 7.30 15.85 20.15
N GLY A 38 6.64 16.65 19.31
CA GLY A 38 5.34 16.32 18.76
C GLY A 38 5.33 15.28 17.64
N GLU A 39 6.49 14.81 17.18
CA GLU A 39 6.57 13.58 16.36
C GLU A 39 6.46 12.31 17.21
N GLN A 40 6.92 12.36 18.46
CA GLN A 40 6.85 11.24 19.40
C GLN A 40 5.49 11.19 20.09
N GLU A 41 4.91 12.37 20.37
CA GLU A 41 3.65 12.52 21.11
C GLU A 41 2.68 13.44 20.37
N ALA A 42 1.80 12.86 19.54
CA ALA A 42 0.80 13.62 18.78
C ALA A 42 -0.19 14.39 19.69
N CYS A 43 -0.39 13.93 20.93
CA CYS A 43 -1.25 14.57 21.91
C CYS A 43 -0.79 15.99 22.31
N LEU A 44 0.50 16.31 22.11
CA LEU A 44 1.05 17.65 22.33
C LEU A 44 0.42 18.67 21.38
N TRP A 45 0.19 18.30 20.12
CA TRP A 45 -0.44 19.21 19.14
C TRP A 45 -1.90 19.50 19.48
N GLU A 46 -2.63 18.51 20.00
CA GLU A 46 -4.00 18.70 20.48
C GLU A 46 -4.05 19.66 21.67
N GLN A 47 -3.14 19.52 22.64
CA GLN A 47 -3.04 20.41 23.80
C GLN A 47 -2.65 21.84 23.41
N ALA A 48 -1.71 21.98 22.46
CA ALA A 48 -1.31 23.29 21.95
C ALA A 48 -2.48 23.98 21.22
N LEU A 49 -3.18 23.25 20.34
CA LEU A 49 -4.36 23.75 19.65
C LEU A 49 -5.47 24.16 20.64
N GLY A 50 -5.77 23.31 21.61
CA GLY A 50 -6.76 23.61 22.65
C GLY A 50 -6.41 24.85 23.48
N TYR A 51 -5.12 25.08 23.76
CA TYR A 51 -4.68 26.27 24.49
C TYR A 51 -4.73 27.56 23.67
N PHE A 52 -4.29 27.52 22.42
CA PHE A 52 -4.38 28.69 21.54
C PHE A 52 -5.84 29.05 21.23
N ALA A 53 -6.75 28.08 21.22
CA ALA A 53 -8.18 28.29 21.04
C ALA A 53 -8.84 29.11 22.16
N HIS A 54 -8.31 29.03 23.40
CA HIS A 54 -8.82 29.75 24.57
C HIS A 54 -8.30 31.21 24.68
N LYS A 55 -7.40 31.66 23.81
CA LYS A 55 -6.81 33.01 23.85
C LYS A 55 -7.36 33.84 22.69
N GLU A 56 -7.80 35.07 22.95
CA GLU A 56 -8.62 35.83 21.99
C GLU A 56 -7.85 36.74 21.01
N GLU A 57 -6.72 37.35 21.40
CA GLU A 57 -6.22 38.50 20.61
C GLU A 57 -4.81 38.37 19.99
N ASP A 58 -3.85 37.67 20.59
CA ASP A 58 -2.44 37.66 20.11
C ASP A 58 -1.92 36.31 19.56
N CYS A 59 -2.77 35.29 19.43
CA CYS A 59 -2.33 33.92 19.12
C CYS A 59 -2.65 33.43 17.70
N LYS A 60 -3.25 34.26 16.83
CA LYS A 60 -3.73 33.84 15.49
C LYS A 60 -2.62 33.28 14.60
N GLU A 61 -1.45 33.91 14.61
CA GLU A 61 -0.29 33.46 13.82
C GLU A 61 0.23 32.09 14.29
N TYR A 62 0.32 31.90 15.62
CA TYR A 62 0.76 30.64 16.22
C TYR A 62 -0.26 29.52 16.00
N MET A 63 -1.56 29.82 16.04
CA MET A 63 -2.63 28.87 15.73
C MET A 63 -2.59 28.44 14.26
N ALA A 64 -2.40 29.38 13.33
CA ALA A 64 -2.23 29.06 11.91
C ALA A 64 -0.99 28.19 11.66
N ALA A 65 0.13 28.48 12.32
CA ALA A 65 1.34 27.67 12.24
C ALA A 65 1.13 26.23 12.76
N VAL A 66 0.42 26.09 13.89
CA VAL A 66 0.04 24.79 14.46
C VAL A 66 -0.88 24.03 13.51
N LEU A 67 -1.92 24.68 12.97
CA LEU A 67 -2.84 24.05 12.00
C LEU A 67 -2.11 23.61 10.72
N ALA A 68 -1.19 24.41 10.19
CA ALA A 68 -0.39 24.05 9.01
C ALA A 68 0.51 22.84 9.28
N ARG A 69 1.10 22.73 10.47
CA ARG A 69 1.88 21.56 10.87
C ARG A 69 1.04 20.31 11.07
N ILE A 70 -0.12 20.44 11.70
CA ILE A 70 -1.12 19.36 11.83
C ILE A 70 -1.56 18.89 10.44
N GLU A 71 -1.77 19.82 9.49
CA GLU A 71 -2.16 19.49 8.12
C GLU A 71 -1.07 18.70 7.37
N THR A 72 0.17 19.17 7.46
CA THR A 72 1.32 18.62 6.73
C THR A 72 1.64 17.21 7.22
N LYS A 73 1.61 17.00 8.54
CA LYS A 73 1.97 15.72 9.18
C LYS A 73 0.76 14.78 9.39
N ASN A 74 -0.46 15.18 9.00
CA ASN A 74 -1.71 14.44 9.25
C ASN A 74 -1.88 13.98 10.71
N LEU A 75 -1.52 14.85 11.67
CA LEU A 75 -1.44 14.47 13.09
C LEU A 75 -2.81 14.33 13.76
N MET A 76 -3.83 15.01 13.23
CA MET A 76 -5.19 14.97 13.76
C MET A 76 -6.22 14.89 12.62
N PRO A 77 -7.31 14.14 12.80
CA PRO A 77 -8.46 14.18 11.90
C PRO A 77 -9.09 15.59 11.88
N PRO A 78 -9.59 16.06 10.73
CA PRO A 78 -10.23 17.37 10.63
C PRO A 78 -11.42 17.53 11.60
N LEU A 79 -12.16 16.43 11.84
CA LEU A 79 -13.27 16.41 12.79
C LEU A 79 -12.81 16.71 14.21
N LEU A 80 -11.66 16.15 14.62
CA LEU A 80 -11.09 16.39 15.94
C LEU A 80 -10.65 17.85 16.08
N VAL A 81 -10.01 18.41 15.04
CA VAL A 81 -9.64 19.84 15.01
C VAL A 81 -10.85 20.74 15.21
N VAL A 82 -11.95 20.47 14.48
CA VAL A 82 -13.20 21.24 14.61
C VAL A 82 -13.80 21.09 16.01
N GLN A 83 -13.82 19.88 16.56
CA GLN A 83 -14.36 19.63 17.90
C GLN A 83 -13.54 20.33 18.99
N THR A 84 -12.20 20.25 18.91
CA THR A 84 -11.30 20.94 19.84
C THR A 84 -11.51 22.46 19.77
N LEU A 85 -11.70 23.04 18.58
CA LEU A 85 -11.96 24.48 18.45
C LEU A 85 -13.38 24.86 18.91
N ALA A 86 -14.39 24.02 18.65
CA ALA A 86 -15.77 24.28 19.05
C ALA A 86 -15.96 24.30 20.57
N HIS A 87 -15.27 23.42 21.31
CA HIS A 87 -15.38 23.37 22.77
C HIS A 87 -14.57 24.43 23.50
N ASN A 88 -13.50 24.92 22.89
CA ASN A 88 -12.46 25.68 23.58
C ASN A 88 -12.36 27.14 23.14
N SER A 89 -13.24 27.62 22.26
CA SER A 89 -12.99 28.89 21.58
C SER A 89 -14.11 29.93 21.63
N THR A 90 -13.64 31.17 21.76
CA THR A 90 -14.14 32.42 21.19
C THR A 90 -13.45 32.75 19.85
N ALA A 91 -12.63 31.83 19.34
CA ALA A 91 -11.95 31.94 18.05
C ALA A 91 -12.98 31.89 16.91
N THR A 92 -12.89 32.87 16.01
CA THR A 92 -13.78 32.94 14.86
C THR A 92 -13.48 31.83 13.85
N LEU A 93 -14.53 31.20 13.31
CA LEU A 93 -14.49 30.22 12.20
C LEU A 93 -13.59 30.65 11.02
N SER A 94 -13.31 31.95 10.89
CA SER A 94 -12.40 32.56 9.92
C SER A 94 -11.03 31.90 9.86
N VAL A 95 -10.43 31.53 11.01
CA VAL A 95 -9.04 31.01 11.03
C VAL A 95 -8.95 29.55 10.55
N ILE A 96 -10.04 28.79 10.65
CA ILE A 96 -10.09 27.35 10.35
C ILE A 96 -10.64 27.09 8.94
N LYS A 97 -11.39 28.05 8.39
CA LYS A 97 -12.08 27.92 7.10
C LYS A 97 -11.12 27.52 5.98
N ASP A 98 -10.00 28.21 5.87
CA ASP A 98 -9.02 27.95 4.81
C ASP A 98 -8.35 26.58 4.97
N TYR A 99 -8.07 26.17 6.22
CA TYR A 99 -7.59 24.83 6.54
C TYR A 99 -8.58 23.75 6.10
N LEU A 100 -9.87 23.90 6.42
CA LEU A 100 -10.89 22.92 6.04
C LEU A 100 -11.09 22.85 4.52
N ILE A 101 -11.12 24.00 3.84
CA ILE A 101 -11.25 24.05 2.38
C ILE A 101 -10.06 23.35 1.71
N SER A 102 -8.83 23.70 2.10
CA SER A 102 -7.61 23.07 1.59
C SER A 102 -7.63 21.55 1.80
N LYS A 103 -7.96 21.12 3.02
CA LYS A 103 -7.98 19.69 3.36
C LYS A 103 -9.02 18.91 2.55
N LEU A 104 -10.25 19.43 2.46
CA LEU A 104 -11.33 18.78 1.72
C LEU A 104 -11.02 18.73 0.23
N GLN A 105 -10.53 19.82 -0.36
CA GLN A 105 -10.13 19.86 -1.77
C GLN A 105 -9.02 18.85 -2.08
N ARG A 106 -8.01 18.75 -1.21
CA ARG A 106 -6.94 17.75 -1.36
C ARG A 106 -7.47 16.33 -1.28
N GLN A 107 -8.38 16.04 -0.32
CA GLN A 107 -8.99 14.73 -0.20
C GLN A 107 -9.87 14.40 -1.42
N SER A 108 -10.68 15.33 -1.91
CA SER A 108 -11.48 15.14 -3.13
C SER A 108 -10.61 14.84 -4.35
N CYS A 109 -9.49 15.58 -4.52
CA CYS A 109 -8.55 15.32 -5.61
C CYS A 109 -7.90 13.93 -5.51
N GLN A 110 -7.55 13.48 -4.29
CA GLN A 110 -7.03 12.14 -4.07
C GLN A 110 -8.05 11.06 -4.42
N ILE A 111 -9.32 11.23 -3.99
CA ILE A 111 -10.42 10.31 -4.32
C ILE A 111 -10.57 10.19 -5.84
N GLU A 112 -10.61 11.31 -6.56
CA GLU A 112 -10.75 11.29 -8.02
C GLU A 112 -9.59 10.57 -8.71
N GLN A 113 -8.35 10.82 -8.28
CA GLN A 113 -7.18 10.12 -8.82
C GLN A 113 -7.22 8.61 -8.57
N ASP A 114 -7.67 8.20 -7.38
CA ASP A 114 -7.74 6.79 -7.03
C ASP A 114 -8.90 6.09 -7.76
N GLU A 115 -10.04 6.75 -7.94
CA GLU A 115 -11.15 6.26 -8.78
C GLU A 115 -10.71 6.05 -10.23
N GLN A 116 -9.95 6.99 -10.80
CA GLN A 116 -9.39 6.85 -12.15
C GLN A 116 -8.44 5.65 -12.27
N LYS A 117 -7.57 5.43 -11.27
CA LYS A 117 -6.67 4.26 -11.23
C LYS A 117 -7.48 2.96 -11.13
N ILE A 118 -8.49 2.92 -10.25
CA ILE A 118 -9.36 1.75 -10.09
C ILE A 118 -10.03 1.39 -11.42
N GLN A 119 -10.54 2.39 -12.15
CA GLN A 119 -11.17 2.15 -13.45
C GLN A 119 -10.18 1.57 -14.46
N LYS A 120 -8.97 2.15 -14.57
CA LYS A 120 -7.92 1.64 -15.46
C LYS A 120 -7.55 0.20 -15.13
N TYR A 121 -7.30 -0.12 -13.86
CA TYR A 121 -6.94 -1.48 -13.44
C TYR A 121 -8.07 -2.48 -13.66
N ARG A 122 -9.33 -2.08 -13.51
CA ARG A 122 -10.50 -2.94 -13.82
C ARG A 122 -10.58 -3.26 -15.31
N GLU A 123 -10.37 -2.26 -16.17
CA GLU A 123 -10.38 -2.45 -17.62
C GLU A 123 -9.23 -3.35 -18.07
N GLU A 124 -8.01 -3.12 -17.57
CA GLU A 124 -6.84 -3.96 -17.84
C GLU A 124 -7.07 -5.40 -17.38
N THR A 125 -7.59 -5.59 -16.15
CA THR A 125 -7.90 -6.93 -15.62
C THR A 125 -8.92 -7.64 -16.50
N LYS A 126 -9.95 -6.93 -16.98
CA LYS A 126 -10.97 -7.50 -17.88
C LYS A 126 -10.35 -7.91 -19.21
N ARG A 127 -9.50 -7.06 -19.80
CA ARG A 127 -8.78 -7.36 -21.05
C ARG A 127 -7.89 -8.59 -20.90
N ILE A 128 -7.03 -8.62 -19.86
CA ILE A 128 -6.15 -9.76 -19.58
C ILE A 128 -6.95 -11.06 -19.41
N ARG A 129 -8.09 -11.03 -18.72
CA ARG A 129 -8.97 -12.21 -18.58
C ARG A 129 -9.55 -12.68 -19.91
N GLN A 130 -9.95 -11.75 -20.77
CA GLN A 130 -10.42 -12.06 -22.12
C GLN A 130 -9.30 -12.68 -22.95
N ASP A 131 -8.09 -12.11 -22.90
CA ASP A 131 -6.92 -12.63 -23.61
C ASP A 131 -6.57 -14.05 -23.14
N ILE A 132 -6.65 -14.33 -21.83
CA ILE A 132 -6.44 -15.68 -21.27
C ILE A 132 -7.47 -16.66 -21.83
N GLU A 133 -8.73 -16.27 -21.90
CA GLU A 133 -9.80 -17.14 -22.41
C GLU A 133 -9.66 -17.41 -23.91
N GLU A 134 -9.31 -16.38 -24.69
CA GLU A 134 -9.03 -16.50 -26.12
C GLU A 134 -7.85 -17.45 -26.35
N LEU A 135 -6.75 -17.29 -25.61
CA LEU A 135 -5.57 -18.16 -25.71
C LEU A 135 -5.86 -19.62 -25.34
N LYS A 136 -6.86 -19.88 -24.49
CA LYS A 136 -7.26 -21.25 -24.09
C LYS A 136 -8.20 -21.92 -25.07
N THR A 137 -9.11 -21.15 -25.69
CA THR A 137 -10.26 -21.70 -26.43
C THR A 137 -10.12 -21.55 -27.94
N SER A 138 -9.35 -20.57 -28.41
CA SER A 138 -9.30 -20.18 -29.82
C SER A 138 -7.94 -20.51 -30.45
N PRO A 139 -7.91 -21.02 -31.69
CA PRO A 139 -6.66 -21.25 -32.40
C PRO A 139 -5.99 -19.92 -32.75
N LYS A 140 -4.70 -19.80 -32.43
CA LYS A 140 -3.92 -18.58 -32.71
C LYS A 140 -3.21 -18.70 -34.06
N ILE A 141 -3.46 -17.74 -34.95
CA ILE A 141 -2.81 -17.68 -36.27
C ILE A 141 -1.48 -16.94 -36.16
N PHE A 142 -0.39 -17.58 -36.61
CA PHE A 142 0.93 -16.96 -36.69
C PHE A 142 1.20 -16.44 -38.10
N GLN A 143 1.14 -15.12 -38.28
CA GLN A 143 1.37 -14.47 -39.58
C GLN A 143 2.77 -13.85 -39.70
N LYS A 144 3.63 -13.97 -38.68
CA LYS A 144 4.97 -13.39 -38.72
C LYS A 144 5.85 -14.16 -39.69
N THR A 145 6.41 -13.43 -40.65
CA THR A 145 7.30 -13.95 -41.70
C THR A 145 8.79 -13.78 -41.39
N LYS A 146 9.13 -13.27 -40.19
CA LYS A 146 10.53 -12.98 -39.80
C LYS A 146 10.85 -13.57 -38.43
N CYS A 147 12.08 -14.03 -38.28
CA CYS A 147 12.61 -14.55 -37.01
C CYS A 147 12.82 -13.41 -36.01
N SER A 148 12.43 -13.62 -34.75
CA SER A 148 12.53 -12.59 -33.71
C SER A 148 13.96 -12.45 -33.14
N ILE A 149 14.90 -13.31 -33.55
CA ILE A 149 16.32 -13.25 -33.17
C ILE A 149 17.17 -12.69 -34.33
N CYS A 150 17.22 -13.40 -35.46
CA CYS A 150 18.07 -13.02 -36.58
C CYS A 150 17.41 -12.06 -37.58
N THR A 151 16.12 -11.74 -37.41
CA THR A 151 15.31 -10.84 -38.27
C THR A 151 15.16 -11.24 -39.74
N SER A 152 15.77 -12.37 -40.13
CA SER A 152 15.69 -12.94 -41.47
C SER A 152 14.32 -13.58 -41.73
N ALA A 153 14.01 -13.81 -43.00
CA ALA A 153 12.78 -14.51 -43.39
C ALA A 153 12.67 -15.86 -42.69
N LEU A 154 11.50 -16.15 -42.13
CA LEU A 154 11.26 -17.38 -41.39
C LEU A 154 11.22 -18.55 -42.37
N GLU A 155 12.05 -19.55 -42.12
CA GLU A 155 12.11 -20.78 -42.90
C GLU A 155 11.74 -21.96 -42.00
N LEU A 156 11.21 -23.02 -42.60
CA LEU A 156 10.89 -24.24 -41.88
C LEU A 156 12.16 -25.07 -41.65
N PRO A 157 12.35 -25.68 -40.47
CA PRO A 157 11.41 -25.74 -39.34
C PRO A 157 11.45 -24.48 -38.44
N SER A 158 10.27 -24.09 -37.94
CA SER A 158 10.07 -22.90 -37.09
C SER A 158 9.33 -23.22 -35.79
N VAL A 159 9.62 -22.43 -34.75
CA VAL A 159 9.00 -22.52 -33.43
C VAL A 159 8.19 -21.24 -33.17
N HIS A 160 6.94 -21.39 -32.74
CA HIS A 160 6.01 -20.29 -32.50
C HIS A 160 5.48 -20.33 -31.07
N PHE A 161 5.51 -19.18 -30.39
CA PHE A 161 4.98 -19.03 -29.04
C PHE A 161 3.67 -18.26 -29.04
N LEU A 162 2.77 -18.57 -28.11
CA LEU A 162 1.48 -17.88 -27.96
C LEU A 162 1.61 -16.38 -27.65
N CYS A 163 2.77 -15.90 -27.20
CA CYS A 163 3.08 -14.47 -27.12
C CYS A 163 3.25 -13.79 -28.50
N GLY A 164 3.18 -14.56 -29.59
CA GLY A 164 3.31 -14.10 -30.96
C GLY A 164 4.74 -13.99 -31.48
N HIS A 165 5.75 -14.43 -30.73
CA HIS A 165 7.13 -14.52 -31.22
C HIS A 165 7.34 -15.80 -32.03
N SER A 166 8.13 -15.69 -33.08
CA SER A 166 8.43 -16.77 -34.02
C SER A 166 9.92 -16.80 -34.29
N PHE A 167 10.48 -18.01 -34.35
CA PHE A 167 11.91 -18.26 -34.43
C PHE A 167 12.18 -19.39 -35.42
N HIS A 168 13.33 -19.37 -36.09
CA HIS A 168 13.86 -20.60 -36.69
C HIS A 168 14.18 -21.60 -35.58
N GLN A 169 13.99 -22.90 -35.82
CA GLN A 169 14.32 -23.93 -34.83
C GLN A 169 15.78 -23.80 -34.35
N HIS A 170 16.72 -23.61 -35.28
CA HIS A 170 18.13 -23.44 -34.93
C HIS A 170 18.43 -22.16 -34.11
N CYS A 171 17.75 -21.05 -34.44
CA CYS A 171 17.86 -19.82 -33.66
C CYS A 171 17.27 -19.98 -32.27
N PHE A 172 16.22 -20.79 -32.11
CA PHE A 172 15.64 -21.08 -30.81
C PHE A 172 16.61 -21.91 -29.96
N GLU A 173 17.05 -23.07 -30.48
CA GLU A 173 17.96 -24.00 -29.78
C GLU A 173 19.28 -23.35 -29.35
N SER A 174 19.79 -22.39 -30.13
CA SER A 174 21.04 -21.69 -29.80
C SER A 174 20.90 -20.65 -28.69
N TYR A 175 19.70 -20.12 -28.46
CA TYR A 175 19.44 -19.00 -27.55
C TYR A 175 18.54 -19.36 -26.36
N SER A 176 17.85 -20.49 -26.40
CA SER A 176 16.99 -20.98 -25.31
C SER A 176 17.69 -22.06 -24.49
N GLU A 177 17.82 -21.85 -23.18
CA GLU A 177 18.28 -22.88 -22.24
C GLU A 177 17.15 -23.87 -21.87
N SER A 178 15.89 -23.41 -21.97
CA SER A 178 14.66 -24.15 -21.69
C SER A 178 13.83 -24.31 -22.97
N GLY A 179 13.42 -25.54 -23.31
CA GLY A 179 12.69 -25.84 -24.55
C GLY A 179 11.24 -25.34 -24.60
N SER A 180 10.75 -24.68 -23.55
CA SER A 180 9.34 -24.29 -23.39
C SER A 180 9.12 -22.78 -23.21
N GLU A 181 10.18 -21.96 -23.21
CA GLU A 181 10.08 -20.53 -22.91
C GLU A 181 10.51 -19.65 -24.07
N CYS A 182 9.81 -18.55 -24.30
CA CYS A 182 10.15 -17.60 -25.35
C CYS A 182 11.39 -16.78 -24.95
N PRO A 183 12.54 -16.87 -25.67
CA PRO A 183 13.76 -16.18 -25.27
C PRO A 183 13.64 -14.65 -25.26
N THR A 184 12.74 -14.08 -26.07
CA THR A 184 12.46 -12.64 -26.07
C THR A 184 11.68 -12.16 -24.85
N CYS A 185 10.76 -12.98 -24.33
CA CYS A 185 9.91 -12.61 -23.19
C CYS A 185 10.51 -13.07 -21.84
N LEU A 186 11.38 -14.07 -21.87
CA LEU A 186 11.96 -14.70 -20.69
C LEU A 186 12.62 -13.69 -19.72
N PRO A 187 13.42 -12.69 -20.17
CA PRO A 187 14.04 -11.75 -19.23
C PRO A 187 13.02 -10.95 -18.41
N GLU A 188 11.93 -10.52 -19.03
CA GLU A 188 10.89 -9.75 -18.35
C GLU A 188 10.01 -10.64 -17.48
N ASN A 189 9.62 -11.81 -18.01
CA ASN A 189 8.88 -12.82 -17.25
C ASN A 189 9.66 -13.25 -16.00
N ARG A 190 10.98 -13.44 -16.11
CA ARG A 190 11.85 -13.82 -14.98
C ARG A 190 11.82 -12.76 -13.87
N LYS A 191 11.86 -11.47 -14.20
CA LYS A 191 11.73 -10.40 -13.19
C LYS A 191 10.40 -10.51 -12.43
N VAL A 192 9.30 -10.72 -13.16
CA VAL A 192 7.97 -10.86 -12.56
C VAL A 192 7.91 -12.12 -11.68
N MET A 193 8.44 -13.24 -12.16
CA MET A 193 8.48 -14.50 -11.42
C MET A 193 9.34 -14.40 -10.15
N ASP A 194 10.49 -13.74 -10.23
CA ASP A 194 11.38 -13.51 -9.09
C ASP A 194 10.74 -12.56 -8.07
N MET A 195 9.99 -11.54 -8.52
CA MET A 195 9.19 -10.69 -7.63
C MET A 195 8.11 -11.50 -6.91
N ILE A 196 7.40 -12.38 -7.61
CA ILE A 196 6.38 -13.27 -7.01
C ILE A 196 7.02 -14.19 -5.98
N ARG A 197 8.14 -14.86 -6.32
CA ARG A 197 8.87 -15.72 -5.38
C ARG A 197 9.36 -14.96 -4.14
N ALA A 198 9.88 -13.74 -4.33
CA ALA A 198 10.32 -12.89 -3.23
C ALA A 198 9.15 -12.46 -2.33
N GLN A 199 7.95 -12.28 -2.89
CA GLN A 199 6.74 -12.03 -2.09
C GLN A 199 6.32 -13.28 -1.32
N GLU A 200 6.38 -14.47 -1.93
CA GLU A 200 6.06 -15.73 -1.25
C GLU A 200 6.99 -16.06 -0.09
N GLN A 201 8.30 -15.83 -0.23
CA GLN A 201 9.27 -16.01 0.86
C GLN A 201 9.04 -15.06 2.04
N LYS A 202 8.39 -13.91 1.80
CA LYS A 202 8.06 -12.93 2.85
C LYS A 202 6.75 -13.26 3.58
N ARG A 203 6.04 -14.34 3.22
CA ARG A 203 4.80 -14.76 3.90
C ARG A 203 5.03 -15.25 5.33
N ASP A 204 6.25 -15.66 5.65
CA ASP A 204 6.62 -16.17 6.98
C ASP A 204 6.98 -15.06 7.99
N LEU A 205 6.82 -13.79 7.62
CA LEU A 205 7.26 -12.63 8.42
C LEU A 205 6.15 -12.01 9.28
N HIS A 206 5.30 -12.84 9.89
CA HIS A 206 4.21 -12.37 10.77
C HIS A 206 4.73 -11.47 11.91
N ASP A 207 5.89 -11.79 12.46
CA ASP A 207 6.51 -11.02 13.55
C ASP A 207 6.99 -9.63 13.09
N GLN A 208 7.51 -9.51 11.87
CA GLN A 208 7.89 -8.21 11.31
C GLN A 208 6.68 -7.34 10.98
N PHE A 209 5.58 -7.95 10.51
CA PHE A 209 4.32 -7.24 10.30
C PHE A 209 3.78 -6.66 11.61
N GLN A 210 3.74 -7.47 12.68
CA GLN A 210 3.31 -6.99 14.00
C GLN A 210 4.20 -5.86 14.51
N HIS A 211 5.50 -5.90 14.24
CA HIS A 211 6.41 -4.81 14.57
C HIS A 211 6.09 -3.55 13.74
N GLN A 212 5.97 -3.67 12.41
CA GLN A 212 5.67 -2.54 11.53
C GLN A 212 4.34 -1.88 11.87
N LEU A 213 3.30 -2.67 12.11
CA LEU A 213 1.99 -2.19 12.57
C LEU A 213 2.04 -1.37 13.85
N LYS A 214 2.89 -1.77 14.81
CA LYS A 214 2.99 -1.12 16.12
C LYS A 214 3.68 0.24 16.07
N TYR A 215 4.57 0.45 15.10
CA TYR A 215 5.40 1.66 15.03
C TYR A 215 5.15 2.51 13.78
N SER A 216 4.28 2.08 12.85
CA SER A 216 3.92 2.87 11.68
C SER A 216 2.89 3.94 12.03
N SER A 217 3.08 5.15 11.51
CA SER A 217 2.08 6.22 11.54
C SER A 217 0.86 5.92 10.66
N ASP A 218 1.03 5.13 9.60
CA ASP A 218 -0.05 4.70 8.70
C ASP A 218 -0.23 3.18 8.77
N SER A 219 -1.03 2.75 9.74
CA SER A 219 -1.35 1.34 9.96
C SER A 219 -2.13 0.74 8.79
N PHE A 220 -2.96 1.52 8.09
CA PHE A 220 -3.73 1.02 6.96
C PHE A 220 -2.82 0.70 5.77
N SER A 221 -1.83 1.55 5.46
CA SER A 221 -0.85 1.25 4.42
C SER A 221 -0.01 0.00 4.73
N VAL A 222 0.39 -0.19 6.00
CA VAL A 222 1.11 -1.41 6.41
C VAL A 222 0.23 -2.66 6.25
N VAL A 223 -1.05 -2.56 6.61
CA VAL A 223 -2.03 -3.63 6.38
C VAL A 223 -2.20 -3.89 4.88
N ALA A 224 -2.42 -2.85 4.08
CA ALA A 224 -2.60 -2.97 2.64
C ALA A 224 -1.38 -3.60 1.95
N ASP A 225 -0.16 -3.21 2.33
CA ASP A 225 1.08 -3.82 1.83
C ASP A 225 1.21 -5.29 2.27
N TYR A 226 0.91 -5.59 3.55
CA TYR A 226 0.96 -6.96 4.06
C TYR A 226 -0.06 -7.88 3.35
N PHE A 227 -1.29 -7.42 3.14
CA PHE A 227 -2.29 -8.14 2.35
C PHE A 227 -1.89 -8.22 0.86
N GLY A 228 -1.32 -7.15 0.29
CA GLY A 228 -0.85 -7.08 -1.09
C GLY A 228 0.28 -8.07 -1.42
N ARG A 229 1.03 -8.53 -0.41
CA ARG A 229 2.04 -9.59 -0.55
C ARG A 229 1.46 -11.00 -0.69
N GLY A 230 0.14 -11.15 -0.69
CA GLY A 230 -0.50 -12.45 -0.93
C GLY A 230 -0.38 -13.44 0.24
N VAL A 231 -0.29 -12.96 1.48
CA VAL A 231 -0.12 -13.82 2.68
C VAL A 231 -1.18 -14.93 2.77
N PHE A 232 -2.40 -14.63 2.33
CA PHE A 232 -3.53 -15.57 2.30
C PHE A 232 -3.74 -16.30 0.96
N ASN A 233 -3.09 -15.84 -0.11
CA ASN A 233 -3.25 -16.41 -1.46
C ASN A 233 -1.95 -17.10 -1.87
N LYS A 234 -1.99 -18.43 -2.06
CA LYS A 234 -0.89 -19.13 -2.71
C LYS A 234 -0.89 -18.71 -4.19
N LEU A 235 0.09 -17.90 -4.60
CA LEU A 235 0.25 -17.51 -6.00
C LEU A 235 0.78 -18.73 -6.75
N THR A 236 -0.13 -19.64 -7.15
CA THR A 236 0.25 -20.81 -7.93
C THR A 236 0.75 -20.34 -9.29
N LEU A 237 2.07 -20.24 -9.45
CA LEU A 237 2.70 -20.06 -10.75
C LEU A 237 2.38 -21.30 -11.60
N ILE A 238 1.49 -21.13 -12.58
CA ILE A 238 1.15 -22.17 -13.56
C ILE A 238 2.31 -22.24 -14.57
N THR A 239 3.48 -22.68 -14.13
CA THR A 239 4.59 -22.98 -15.06
C THR A 239 4.99 -24.43 -15.03
N ASP A 240 4.70 -25.18 -13.97
CA ASP A 240 5.06 -26.60 -13.89
C ASP A 240 3.95 -27.44 -13.27
N LEU A 241 2.98 -27.87 -14.07
CA LEU A 241 2.25 -29.10 -13.78
C LEU A 241 2.23 -29.99 -15.02
N PRO A 242 2.72 -31.24 -14.94
CA PRO A 242 2.44 -32.22 -15.98
C PRO A 242 0.92 -32.47 -16.05
N PRO A 243 0.37 -32.81 -17.22
CA PRO A 243 -1.07 -32.89 -17.41
C PRO A 243 -1.61 -34.16 -16.74
N SER A 244 -2.02 -34.10 -15.47
CA SER A 244 -3.04 -35.03 -14.93
C SER A 244 -3.56 -34.64 -13.53
N LYS A 245 -4.89 -34.56 -13.44
CA LYS A 245 -5.73 -34.89 -12.26
C LYS A 245 -5.49 -34.17 -10.91
N SER A 246 -4.93 -32.97 -10.86
CA SER A 246 -4.74 -32.23 -9.59
C SER A 246 -5.84 -31.21 -9.25
N ALA A 247 -6.57 -30.68 -10.25
CA ALA A 247 -7.58 -29.64 -10.01
C ALA A 247 -8.76 -30.12 -9.13
N ALA A 248 -9.25 -31.35 -9.34
CA ALA A 248 -10.35 -31.91 -8.54
C ALA A 248 -9.93 -32.33 -7.11
N ALA A 249 -8.65 -32.62 -6.89
CA ALA A 249 -8.15 -33.05 -5.58
C ALA A 249 -7.92 -31.87 -4.62
N LEU A 250 -7.57 -30.70 -5.14
CA LEU A 250 -7.31 -29.50 -4.34
C LEU A 250 -8.58 -28.88 -3.76
N ASP A 251 -9.67 -28.83 -4.55
CA ASP A 251 -10.98 -28.37 -4.05
C ASP A 251 -11.51 -29.27 -2.93
N ALA A 252 -11.37 -30.60 -3.07
CA ALA A 252 -11.82 -31.55 -2.06
C ALA A 252 -11.04 -31.46 -0.74
N SER A 253 -9.76 -31.06 -0.76
CA SER A 253 -8.98 -30.86 0.46
C SER A 253 -9.29 -29.54 1.16
N LEU A 254 -9.44 -28.44 0.40
CA LEU A 254 -9.82 -27.14 0.96
C LEU A 254 -11.21 -27.17 1.61
N GLN A 255 -12.15 -27.91 1.01
CA GLN A 255 -13.51 -28.03 1.53
C GLN A 255 -13.59 -28.95 2.76
N ARG A 256 -12.70 -29.95 2.89
CA ARG A 256 -12.58 -30.78 4.10
C ARG A 256 -12.00 -30.00 5.28
N ASP A 257 -10.98 -29.17 5.07
CA ASP A 257 -10.35 -28.41 6.16
C ASP A 257 -11.27 -27.32 6.75
N LEU A 258 -12.20 -26.79 5.95
CA LEU A 258 -13.23 -25.85 6.42
C LEU A 258 -14.34 -26.53 7.25
N LEU A 259 -14.67 -27.80 6.94
CA LEU A 259 -15.71 -28.56 7.65
C LEU A 259 -15.22 -29.22 8.95
N VAL A 260 -13.91 -29.48 9.08
CA VAL A 260 -13.34 -30.05 10.31
C VAL A 260 -13.20 -28.99 11.41
N LYS A 261 -12.98 -27.72 11.05
CA LYS A 261 -12.84 -26.61 12.03
C LYS A 261 -14.17 -26.14 12.62
N THR A 262 -15.30 -26.41 11.96
CA THR A 262 -16.65 -26.05 12.46
C THR A 262 -17.21 -27.04 13.48
N LYS A 263 -16.69 -28.29 13.55
CA LYS A 263 -17.19 -29.32 14.49
C LYS A 263 -16.50 -29.36 15.86
N ARG A 264 -15.54 -28.46 16.15
CA ARG A 264 -14.82 -28.41 17.44
C ARG A 264 -15.25 -27.26 18.37
N SER A 265 -16.34 -26.57 18.04
CA SER A 265 -16.91 -25.49 18.87
C SER A 265 -18.38 -25.76 19.17
N THR A 266 -18.65 -26.82 19.93
CA THR A 266 -19.85 -27.01 20.76
C THR A 266 -19.47 -27.89 21.93
#